data_AF-A0A3D6DJA4-F1
#
_entry.id   AF-A0A3D6DJA4-F1
#
_cell.length_a   1.000
_cell.length_b   1.000
_cell.length_c   1.000
_cell.angle_alpha   90.00
_cell.angle_beta   90.00
_cell.angle_gamma   90.00
#
_symmetry.space_group_name_H-M   'P 1'
#
loop_
_entity.id
_entity.type
_entity.pdbx_description
1 polymer ?
#
loop_
_entity_poly.entity_id
_entity_poly.type
_entity_poly.pdbx_seq_one_letter_code
_entity_poly.pdbx_strand_id
1 'polypeptide(L)'
;MSLQQYIKELLYQHECVTVPNFGAFLTRSVPVLIHPDTDVFSPPKKEVSFNSLLKSNDGILANYMAKKEKVSYEQALRKIEREVIVWKQRLNTQHLSFAGIGEMQLNPHKRISFSPYGSINFDLSSFGLGRFTRKAIHPLKINESPKSPPIMEKGKNDNMM
;
A
#
# COMPACT_ATOMS: atom_id res chain seq x y z
N MET A 1 -11.42 -18.66 -12.92
CA MET A 1 -10.89 -17.72 -11.92
C MET A 1 -11.30 -16.31 -12.31
N SER A 2 -11.40 -15.38 -11.37
CA SER A 2 -11.73 -13.98 -11.69
C SER A 2 -10.47 -13.17 -12.00
N LEU A 3 -10.62 -12.04 -12.70
CA LEU A 3 -9.50 -11.16 -13.04
C LEU A 3 -8.74 -10.66 -11.79
N GLN A 4 -9.46 -10.43 -10.69
CA GLN A 4 -8.89 -10.02 -9.41
C GLN A 4 -7.95 -11.08 -8.82
N GLN A 5 -8.24 -12.37 -9.01
CA GLN A 5 -7.39 -13.45 -8.52
C GLN A 5 -6.05 -13.50 -9.26
N TYR A 6 -6.06 -13.31 -10.58
CA TYR A 6 -4.83 -13.24 -11.37
C TYR A 6 -3.96 -12.05 -10.97
N ILE A 7 -4.57 -10.89 -10.74
CA ILE A 7 -3.87 -9.70 -10.23
C ILE A 7 -3.22 -10.01 -8.88
N LYS A 8 -3.96 -10.64 -7.95
CA LYS A 8 -3.45 -10.99 -6.62
C LYS A 8 -2.23 -11.91 -6.70
N GLU A 9 -2.29 -12.93 -7.56
CA GLU A 9 -1.19 -13.88 -7.77
C GLU A 9 0.05 -13.16 -8.32
N LEU A 10 -0.13 -12.27 -9.30
CA LEU A 10 0.95 -11.51 -9.90
C LEU A 10 1.59 -10.50 -8.93
N LEU A 11 0.83 -9.94 -7.98
CA LEU A 11 1.37 -9.00 -6.99
C LEU A 11 2.40 -9.61 -6.03
N TYR A 12 2.43 -10.95 -5.88
CA TYR A 12 3.50 -11.62 -5.15
C TYR A 12 4.81 -11.72 -5.95
N GLN A 13 4.72 -11.63 -7.28
CA GLN A 13 5.82 -11.90 -8.21
C GLN A 13 6.38 -10.64 -8.88
N HIS A 14 5.54 -9.61 -9.02
CA HIS A 14 5.84 -8.39 -9.76
C HIS A 14 5.54 -7.16 -8.92
N GLU A 15 6.41 -6.15 -9.04
CA GLU A 15 6.21 -4.86 -8.35
C GLU A 15 5.15 -3.99 -9.01
N CYS A 16 4.90 -4.21 -10.29
CA CYS A 16 3.89 -3.51 -11.08
C CYS A 16 3.06 -4.54 -11.85
N VAL A 17 1.74 -4.49 -11.68
CA VAL A 17 0.78 -5.29 -12.43
C VAL A 17 -0.19 -4.35 -13.12
N THR A 18 -0.03 -4.19 -14.43
CA THR A 18 -0.89 -3.29 -15.20
C THR A 18 -2.18 -3.98 -15.65
N VAL A 19 -3.30 -3.29 -15.46
CA VAL A 19 -4.61 -3.67 -16.01
C VAL A 19 -4.91 -2.72 -17.18
N PRO A 20 -4.80 -3.18 -18.44
CA PRO A 20 -5.01 -2.37 -19.63
C PRO A 20 -6.30 -1.55 -19.56
N ASN A 21 -6.22 -0.29 -19.97
CA ASN A 21 -7.34 0.66 -19.97
C ASN A 21 -7.94 0.98 -18.59
N PHE A 22 -7.37 0.51 -17.48
CA PHE A 22 -7.86 0.75 -16.13
C PHE A 22 -6.83 1.49 -15.26
N GLY A 23 -5.64 0.91 -15.08
CA GLY A 23 -4.57 1.43 -14.21
C GLY A 23 -3.60 0.31 -13.82
N ALA A 24 -2.65 0.59 -12.93
CA ALA A 24 -1.70 -0.40 -12.43
C ALA A 24 -1.74 -0.53 -10.90
N PHE A 25 -1.62 -1.76 -10.43
CA PHE A 25 -1.36 -2.07 -9.02
C PHE A 25 0.15 -2.10 -8.80
N LEU A 26 0.61 -1.40 -7.77
CA LEU A 26 2.02 -1.23 -7.45
C LEU A 26 2.28 -1.75 -6.05
N THR A 27 3.31 -2.57 -5.87
CA THR A 27 3.78 -2.95 -4.53
C THR A 27 4.96 -2.10 -4.12
N ARG A 28 4.97 -1.64 -2.88
CA ARG A 28 6.11 -0.94 -2.27
C ARG A 28 6.60 -1.73 -1.06
N SER A 29 7.89 -2.02 -1.04
CA SER A 29 8.55 -2.62 0.12
C SER A 29 8.65 -1.60 1.26
N VAL A 30 8.21 -2.03 2.44
CA VAL A 30 8.35 -1.34 3.72
C VAL A 30 9.32 -2.18 4.55
N PRO A 31 10.43 -1.59 5.03
CA PRO A 31 11.42 -2.30 5.83
C PRO A 31 10.83 -2.69 7.20
N VAL A 32 11.60 -3.46 7.97
CA VAL A 32 11.30 -3.72 9.38
C VAL A 32 11.04 -2.41 10.12
N LEU A 33 9.96 -2.38 10.89
CA LEU A 33 9.63 -1.24 11.76
C LEU A 33 9.81 -1.66 13.21
N ILE A 34 10.66 -0.94 13.92
CA ILE A 34 10.86 -1.08 15.36
C ILE A 34 10.19 0.13 16.00
N HIS A 35 9.22 -0.10 16.88
CA HIS A 35 8.54 0.95 17.62
C HIS A 35 9.17 1.07 19.03
N PRO A 36 10.05 2.05 19.28
CA PRO A 36 10.81 2.13 20.52
C PRO A 36 9.92 2.29 21.76
N ASP A 37 8.80 3.00 21.63
CA ASP A 37 7.88 3.26 22.74
C ASP A 37 7.08 2.03 23.17
N THR A 38 6.97 1.04 22.30
CA THR A 38 6.13 -0.16 22.53
C THR A 38 6.92 -1.47 22.49
N ASP A 39 8.23 -1.42 22.22
CA ASP A 39 9.10 -2.59 22.02
C ASP A 39 8.59 -3.56 20.93
N VAL A 40 7.73 -3.08 20.01
CA VAL A 40 7.13 -3.90 18.95
C VAL A 40 8.01 -3.90 17.71
N PHE A 41 8.35 -5.11 17.26
CA PHE A 41 9.05 -5.38 16.01
C PHE A 41 8.02 -5.84 14.97
N SER A 42 7.97 -5.14 13.85
CA SER A 42 7.14 -5.47 12.70
C SER A 42 8.02 -6.02 11.59
N PRO A 43 7.67 -7.16 10.98
CA PRO A 43 8.43 -7.71 9.87
C PRO A 43 8.41 -6.79 8.64
N PRO A 44 9.33 -6.98 7.68
CA PRO A 44 9.21 -6.33 6.39
C PRO A 44 7.87 -6.68 5.74
N LYS A 45 7.29 -5.73 5.00
CA LYS A 45 6.06 -5.98 4.26
C LYS A 45 6.06 -5.31 2.91
N LYS A 46 5.29 -5.84 1.97
CA LYS A 46 4.94 -5.15 0.71
C LYS A 46 3.51 -4.62 0.78
N GLU A 47 3.39 -3.30 0.71
CA GLU A 47 2.10 -2.61 0.65
C GLU A 47 1.68 -2.41 -0.81
N VAL A 48 0.37 -2.49 -1.08
CA VAL A 48 -0.19 -2.26 -2.41
C VAL A 48 -0.74 -0.85 -2.51
N SER A 49 -0.53 -0.22 -3.66
CA SER A 49 -1.14 1.04 -4.08
C SER A 49 -1.66 0.92 -5.52
N PHE A 50 -2.46 1.89 -5.96
CA PHE A 50 -3.02 1.91 -7.29
C PHE A 50 -2.74 3.24 -8.00
N ASN A 51 -2.34 3.16 -9.27
CA ASN A 51 -2.13 4.31 -10.13
C ASN A 51 -3.01 4.23 -11.37
N SER A 52 -4.03 5.09 -11.45
CA SER A 52 -4.97 5.13 -12.58
C SER A 52 -4.37 5.68 -13.88
N LEU A 53 -3.20 6.31 -13.84
CA LEU A 53 -2.55 6.88 -15.03
C LEU A 53 -1.81 5.82 -15.85
N LEU A 54 -1.38 4.74 -15.21
CA LEU A 54 -0.64 3.65 -15.86
C LEU A 54 -1.60 2.68 -16.55
N LYS A 55 -2.02 3.02 -17.77
CA LYS A 55 -3.01 2.24 -18.55
C LYS A 55 -2.43 1.42 -19.68
N SER A 56 -1.12 1.55 -19.93
CA SER A 56 -0.40 0.85 -21.00
C SER A 56 -0.40 -0.65 -20.77
N ASN A 57 -0.67 -1.44 -21.80
CA ASN A 57 -0.56 -2.89 -21.70
C ASN A 57 0.91 -3.32 -21.75
N ASP A 58 1.45 -3.81 -20.64
CA ASP A 58 2.79 -4.42 -20.53
C ASP A 58 2.80 -5.92 -20.90
N GLY A 59 1.62 -6.49 -21.15
CA GLY A 59 1.42 -7.89 -21.51
C GLY A 59 1.52 -8.88 -20.34
N ILE A 60 1.90 -8.46 -19.12
CA ILE A 60 2.11 -9.38 -17.98
C ILE A 60 0.81 -10.10 -17.62
N LEU A 61 -0.24 -9.33 -17.36
CA LEU A 61 -1.54 -9.87 -16.94
C LEU A 61 -2.19 -10.72 -18.03
N ALA A 62 -2.17 -10.25 -19.27
CA ALA A 62 -2.75 -10.95 -20.41
C ALA A 62 -2.01 -12.26 -20.73
N ASN A 63 -0.68 -12.27 -20.68
CA ASN A 63 0.11 -13.49 -20.86
C ASN A 63 -0.12 -14.50 -19.73
N TYR A 64 -0.22 -14.02 -18.49
CA TYR A 64 -0.49 -14.89 -17.33
C TYR A 64 -1.85 -15.59 -17.46
N MET A 65 -2.90 -14.81 -17.78
CA MET A 65 -4.24 -15.34 -18.03
C MET A 65 -4.29 -16.30 -19.20
N ALA A 66 -3.64 -15.97 -20.32
CA ALA A 66 -3.59 -16.83 -21.51
C ALA A 66 -3.02 -18.22 -21.17
N LYS A 67 -1.90 -18.25 -20.42
CA LYS A 67 -1.26 -19.50 -19.97
C LYS A 67 -2.15 -20.29 -19.00
N LYS A 68 -2.72 -19.65 -17.98
CA LYS A 68 -3.56 -20.32 -16.98
C LYS A 68 -4.86 -20.87 -17.55
N GLU A 69 -5.48 -20.14 -18.47
CA GLU A 69 -6.76 -20.53 -19.09
C GLU A 69 -6.61 -21.33 -20.38
N LYS A 70 -5.38 -21.52 -20.88
CA LYS A 70 -5.08 -22.19 -22.17
C LYS A 70 -5.83 -21.53 -23.35
N VAL A 71 -5.84 -20.21 -23.39
CA VAL A 71 -6.44 -19.40 -24.45
C VAL A 71 -5.37 -18.58 -25.17
N SER A 72 -5.70 -18.02 -26.34
CA SER A 72 -4.77 -17.12 -27.00
C SER A 72 -4.60 -15.81 -26.21
N TYR A 73 -3.45 -15.14 -26.42
CA TYR A 73 -3.19 -13.82 -25.82
C TYR A 73 -4.31 -12.82 -26.13
N GLU A 74 -4.76 -12.76 -27.38
CA GLU A 74 -5.87 -11.88 -27.79
C GLU A 74 -7.17 -12.20 -27.07
N GLN A 75 -7.49 -13.49 -26.89
CA GLN A 75 -8.69 -13.89 -26.16
C GLN A 75 -8.61 -13.48 -24.70
N ALA A 76 -7.45 -13.62 -24.05
CA ALA A 76 -7.23 -13.14 -22.69
C ALA A 76 -7.37 -11.61 -22.61
N LEU A 77 -6.79 -10.87 -23.55
CA LEU A 77 -6.90 -9.41 -23.60
C LEU A 77 -8.36 -8.94 -23.74
N ARG A 78 -9.13 -9.56 -24.64
CA ARG A 78 -10.58 -9.28 -24.79
C ARG A 78 -11.38 -9.61 -23.52
N LYS A 79 -10.99 -10.63 -22.75
CA LYS A 79 -11.62 -10.92 -21.44
C LYS A 79 -11.31 -9.83 -20.42
N ILE A 80 -10.06 -9.38 -20.35
CA ILE A 80 -9.64 -8.29 -19.46
C ILE A 80 -10.40 -7.00 -19.78
N GLU A 81 -10.46 -6.62 -21.05
CA GLU A 81 -11.15 -5.40 -21.48
C GLU A 81 -12.64 -5.41 -21.12
N ARG A 82 -13.32 -6.56 -21.30
CA ARG A 82 -14.73 -6.72 -20.89
C ARG A 82 -14.92 -6.54 -19.39
N GLU A 83 -14.08 -7.16 -18.57
CA GLU A 83 -14.12 -6.99 -17.12
C GLU A 83 -13.87 -5.54 -16.70
N VAL A 84 -12.90 -4.87 -17.34
CA VAL A 84 -12.61 -3.45 -17.07
C VAL A 84 -13.80 -2.55 -17.39
N ILE A 85 -14.55 -2.84 -18.46
CA ILE A 85 -15.80 -2.10 -18.78
C ILE A 85 -16.81 -2.26 -17.63
N VAL A 86 -17.03 -3.50 -17.16
CA VAL A 86 -17.93 -3.79 -16.05
C VAL A 86 -17.48 -3.09 -14.76
N TRP A 87 -16.18 -3.08 -14.47
CA TRP A 87 -15.61 -2.40 -13.31
C TRP A 87 -15.86 -0.89 -13.36
N LYS A 88 -15.59 -0.26 -14.51
CA LYS A 88 -15.84 1.17 -14.69
C LYS A 88 -17.32 1.52 -14.51
N GLN A 89 -18.22 0.69 -15.04
CA GLN A 89 -19.66 0.88 -14.84
C GLN A 89 -20.05 0.80 -13.36
N ARG A 90 -19.59 -0.25 -12.66
CA ARG A 90 -19.84 -0.45 -11.24
C ARG A 90 -19.27 0.68 -10.37
N LEU A 91 -18.09 1.20 -10.68
CA LEU A 91 -17.49 2.32 -9.93
C LEU A 91 -18.34 3.59 -9.94
N ASN A 92 -19.25 3.76 -10.91
CA ASN A 92 -20.16 4.90 -10.92
C ASN A 92 -21.30 4.77 -9.89
N THR A 93 -21.59 3.56 -9.40
CA THR A 93 -22.74 3.29 -8.52
C THR A 93 -22.36 2.67 -7.18
N GLN A 94 -21.22 1.98 -7.10
CA GLN A 94 -20.82 1.21 -5.94
C GLN A 94 -19.30 1.08 -5.85
N HIS A 95 -18.83 0.61 -4.69
CA HIS A 95 -17.42 0.29 -4.50
C HIS A 95 -17.06 -1.04 -5.20
N LEU A 96 -15.80 -1.16 -5.60
CA LEU A 96 -15.22 -2.40 -6.09
C LEU A 96 -14.27 -2.98 -5.03
N SER A 97 -14.62 -4.15 -4.52
CA SER A 97 -13.76 -4.91 -3.61
C SER A 97 -12.92 -5.92 -4.37
N PHE A 98 -11.62 -5.93 -4.08
CA PHE A 98 -10.62 -6.87 -4.58
C PHE A 98 -10.10 -7.66 -3.39
N ALA A 99 -10.62 -8.88 -3.20
CA ALA A 99 -10.36 -9.70 -2.01
C ALA A 99 -8.87 -9.89 -1.72
N GLY A 100 -8.40 -9.34 -0.59
CA GLY A 100 -7.00 -9.40 -0.17
C GLY A 100 -6.05 -8.45 -0.92
N ILE A 101 -6.55 -7.58 -1.79
CA ILE A 101 -5.79 -6.51 -2.43
C ILE A 101 -6.23 -5.16 -1.84
N GLY A 102 -7.52 -4.84 -1.93
CA GLY A 102 -8.08 -3.58 -1.44
C GLY A 102 -9.44 -3.25 -2.03
N GLU A 103 -9.88 -2.01 -1.83
CA GLU A 103 -11.16 -1.50 -2.29
C GLU A 103 -10.94 -0.24 -3.14
N MET A 104 -11.80 -0.05 -4.14
CA MET A 104 -11.81 1.12 -5.01
C MET A 104 -13.18 1.80 -5.02
N GLN A 105 -13.17 3.13 -5.04
CA GLN A 105 -14.36 3.96 -5.16
C GLN A 105 -14.05 5.22 -5.96
N LEU A 106 -15.07 5.88 -6.52
CA LEU A 106 -14.88 7.22 -7.07
C LEU A 106 -14.91 8.25 -5.95
N ASN A 107 -13.94 9.16 -5.96
CA ASN A 107 -13.95 10.33 -5.10
C ASN A 107 -14.86 11.44 -5.68
N PRO A 108 -15.12 12.55 -4.95
CA PRO A 108 -15.96 13.64 -5.44
C PRO A 108 -15.49 14.28 -6.75
N HIS A 109 -14.22 14.12 -7.11
CA HIS A 109 -13.62 14.60 -8.37
C HIS A 109 -13.70 13.58 -9.52
N LYS A 110 -14.52 12.53 -9.37
CA LYS A 110 -14.64 11.41 -10.32
C LYS A 110 -13.32 10.70 -10.64
N ARG A 111 -12.38 10.69 -9.68
CA ARG A 111 -11.12 9.92 -9.78
C ARG A 111 -11.22 8.67 -8.92
N ILE A 112 -10.57 7.60 -9.36
CA ILE A 112 -10.48 6.35 -8.57
C ILE A 112 -9.61 6.62 -7.34
N SER A 113 -10.20 6.41 -6.17
CA SER A 113 -9.51 6.30 -4.90
C SER A 113 -9.37 4.81 -4.56
N PHE A 114 -8.22 4.43 -4.03
CA PHE A 114 -7.91 3.06 -3.66
C PHE A 114 -7.47 2.99 -2.20
N SER A 115 -8.04 2.03 -1.47
CA SER A 115 -7.70 1.72 -0.09
C SER A 115 -7.19 0.28 -0.02
N PRO A 116 -5.93 0.03 0.40
CA PRO A 116 -5.41 -1.32 0.49
C PRO A 116 -6.12 -2.12 1.58
N TYR A 117 -6.17 -3.45 1.43
CA TYR A 117 -6.80 -4.33 2.42
C TYR A 117 -6.04 -4.36 3.76
N GLY A 118 -4.73 -4.08 3.74
CA GLY A 118 -3.91 -3.81 4.92
C GLY A 118 -3.38 -5.04 5.68
N SER A 119 -4.05 -6.19 5.62
CA SER A 119 -3.63 -7.40 6.37
C SER A 119 -2.81 -8.42 5.56
N ILE A 120 -2.75 -8.28 4.23
CA ILE A 120 -1.98 -9.18 3.36
C ILE A 120 -0.58 -8.60 3.13
N ASN A 121 0.44 -9.42 3.38
CA ASN A 121 1.82 -9.13 3.04
C ASN A 121 2.17 -9.76 1.68
N PHE A 122 2.44 -8.95 0.66
CA PHE A 122 2.85 -9.44 -0.66
C PHE A 122 4.35 -9.79 -0.75
N ASP A 123 5.09 -9.65 0.35
CA ASP A 123 6.48 -10.08 0.45
C ASP A 123 6.57 -11.57 0.81
N LEU A 124 6.87 -12.40 -0.18
CA LEU A 124 7.06 -13.85 0.01
C LEU A 124 8.23 -14.17 0.95
N SER A 125 9.26 -13.31 1.02
CA SER A 125 10.42 -13.53 1.91
C SER A 125 10.06 -13.35 3.39
N SER A 126 8.97 -12.64 3.66
CA SER A 126 8.45 -12.37 5.00
C SER A 126 7.21 -13.21 5.33
N PHE A 127 6.89 -14.21 4.50
CA PHE A 127 5.74 -15.08 4.72
C PHE A 127 5.89 -15.85 6.05
N GLY A 128 4.83 -15.83 6.86
CA GLY A 128 4.82 -16.46 8.18
C GLY A 128 5.52 -15.67 9.29
N LEU A 129 6.18 -14.54 8.97
CA LEU A 129 6.74 -13.67 10.00
C LEU A 129 5.61 -12.89 10.69
N GLY A 130 5.54 -13.02 12.01
CA GLY A 130 4.61 -12.28 12.87
C GLY A 130 5.27 -11.05 13.51
N ARG A 131 4.44 -10.11 13.96
CA ARG A 131 4.88 -9.07 14.89
C ARG A 131 5.26 -9.75 16.21
N PHE A 132 6.34 -9.30 16.84
CA PHE A 132 6.73 -9.77 18.17
C PHE A 132 7.21 -8.60 19.02
N THR A 133 7.19 -8.79 20.34
CA THR A 133 7.72 -7.81 21.29
C THR A 133 9.04 -8.32 21.86
N ARG A 134 9.99 -7.41 22.09
CA ARG A 134 11.26 -7.75 22.73
C ARG A 134 11.60 -6.73 23.80
N LYS A 135 11.75 -7.20 25.04
CA LYS A 135 12.25 -6.35 26.14
C LYS A 135 13.67 -5.87 25.84
N ALA A 136 13.92 -4.58 26.08
CA ALA A 136 15.25 -4.00 25.95
C ALA A 136 16.28 -4.72 26.85
N ILE A 137 17.47 -5.01 26.31
CA ILE A 137 18.57 -5.62 27.08
C ILE A 137 19.18 -4.62 28.07
N HIS A 138 19.12 -3.33 27.73
CA HIS A 138 19.52 -2.23 28.60
C HIS A 138 18.47 -1.12 28.55
N PRO A 139 18.11 -0.48 29.68
CA PRO A 139 17.20 0.66 29.66
C PRO A 139 17.79 1.79 28.82
N LEU A 140 17.01 2.30 27.87
CA LEU A 140 17.35 3.48 27.09
C LEU A 140 17.52 4.67 28.06
N LYS A 141 18.74 5.17 28.23
CA LYS A 141 18.96 6.48 28.83
C LYS A 141 18.48 7.51 27.82
N ILE A 142 17.25 7.97 27.97
CA ILE A 142 16.78 9.18 27.28
C ILE A 142 17.61 10.32 27.87
N ASN A 143 18.61 10.80 27.12
CA ASN A 143 19.26 12.05 27.45
C ASN A 143 18.20 13.14 27.25
N GLU A 144 17.64 13.64 28.35
CA GLU A 144 16.83 14.85 28.34
C GLU A 144 17.61 15.94 27.59
N SER A 145 17.01 16.50 26.53
CA SER A 145 17.51 17.72 25.91
C SER A 145 17.72 18.78 27.00
N PRO A 146 18.76 19.62 26.94
CA PRO A 146 19.00 20.64 27.95
C PRO A 146 17.74 21.49 28.11
N LYS A 147 17.23 21.59 29.33
CA LYS A 147 16.15 22.50 29.71
C LYS A 147 16.44 23.88 29.11
N SER A 148 15.44 24.42 28.41
CA SER A 148 15.46 25.82 27.95
C SER A 148 15.89 26.73 29.11
N PRO A 149 16.77 27.72 28.88
CA PRO A 149 17.21 28.61 29.95
C PRO A 149 16.02 29.37 30.56
N PRO A 150 16.09 29.75 31.85
CA PRO A 150 14.99 30.41 32.54
C PRO A 150 14.64 31.74 31.86
N ILE A 151 13.35 31.98 31.69
CA ILE A 151 12.79 33.29 31.40
C ILE A 151 13.03 34.16 32.64
N MET A 152 13.89 35.19 32.53
CA MET A 152 13.92 36.28 33.50
C MET A 152 12.91 37.35 33.10
N GLU A 153 11.75 37.37 33.76
CA GLU A 153 10.88 38.56 33.78
C GLU A 153 11.21 39.47 34.97
N LYS A 154 11.76 40.65 34.61
CA LYS A 154 11.73 41.99 35.22
C LYS A 154 11.53 42.15 36.74
N GLY A 155 12.54 42.78 37.36
CA GLY A 155 12.40 43.63 38.55
C GLY A 155 12.76 45.09 38.23
N LYS A 156 11.75 45.94 38.32
CA LYS A 156 11.74 47.41 38.15
C LYS A 156 12.26 48.06 39.45
N ASN A 157 13.07 49.13 39.37
CA ASN A 157 12.84 50.45 40.01
C ASN A 157 14.08 51.23 40.48
N ASP A 158 14.02 52.52 40.14
CA ASP A 158 14.39 53.73 40.88
C ASP A 158 15.85 54.24 40.97
N ASN A 159 16.13 55.22 40.09
CA ASN A 159 16.56 56.60 40.40
C ASN A 159 17.62 56.83 41.50
N MET A 160 18.76 57.45 41.16
CA MET A 160 19.21 58.75 41.71
C MET A 160 20.60 59.17 41.18
N MET A 161 20.66 60.46 40.82
CA MET A 161 21.80 61.33 40.46
C MET A 161 22.29 61.30 39.01
#